data_AF-A0A968UNM3-F1
#
_entry.id   AF-A0A968UNM3-F1
#
_cell.length_a   1.000
_cell.length_b   1.000
_cell.length_c   1.000
_cell.angle_alpha   90.00
_cell.angle_beta   90.00
_cell.angle_gamma   90.00
#
_symmetry.space_group_name_H-M   'P 1'
#
loop_
_entity.id
_entity.type
_entity.pdbx_description
1 polymer ?
#
loop_
_entity_poly.entity_id
_entity_poly.type
_entity_poly.pdbx_seq_one_letter_code
_entity_poly.pdbx_strand_id
1 'polypeptide(L)'
;MLLKEIHHRVKNNLCVVASLLELQSNTLTDPQLAKMFEESQNRLYSMALIHEKLYRSPNLAQIDLGEYLEDLVTNLFHSYNVSGNRVKLQVLTEPIALNIETATPCGLIANELVSNTVKHAFPNGKARNS
;
A
#
# COMPACT_ATOMS: atom_id res chain seq x y z
N MET A 1 13.37 -12.01 -19.37
CA MET A 1 12.92 -13.31 -18.81
C MET A 1 13.34 -13.49 -17.35
N LEU A 2 14.60 -13.24 -16.96
CA LEU A 2 15.05 -13.27 -15.56
C LEU A 2 14.39 -12.24 -14.63
N LEU A 3 14.30 -10.97 -15.06
CA LEU A 3 13.71 -9.90 -14.26
C LEU A 3 12.25 -10.20 -13.91
N LYS A 4 11.43 -10.55 -14.91
CA LYS A 4 10.03 -10.99 -14.74
C LYS A 4 9.87 -12.15 -13.74
N GLU A 5 10.79 -13.11 -13.75
CA GLU A 5 10.76 -14.26 -12.84
C GLU A 5 11.06 -13.86 -11.38
N ILE A 6 12.04 -12.98 -11.16
CA ILE A 6 12.35 -12.43 -9.83
C ILE A 6 11.13 -11.69 -9.26
N HIS A 7 10.46 -10.86 -10.05
CA HIS A 7 9.29 -10.11 -9.57
C HIS A 7 8.08 -10.99 -9.29
N HIS A 8 7.91 -12.05 -10.08
CA HIS A 8 6.90 -13.05 -9.79
C HIS A 8 7.18 -13.79 -8.47
N ARG A 9 8.46 -14.08 -8.17
CA ARG A 9 8.88 -14.68 -6.89
C ARG A 9 8.70 -13.71 -5.71
N VAL A 10 9.03 -12.43 -5.89
CA VAL A 10 8.82 -11.39 -4.85
C VAL A 10 7.33 -11.25 -4.54
N LYS A 11 6.46 -11.16 -5.55
CA LYS A 11 5.01 -11.15 -5.36
C LYS A 11 4.54 -12.40 -4.63
N ASN A 12 4.97 -13.59 -5.09
CA ASN A 12 4.59 -14.85 -4.45
C ASN A 12 5.01 -14.89 -2.98
N ASN A 13 6.21 -14.41 -2.64
CA ASN A 13 6.68 -14.35 -1.26
C ASN A 13 5.82 -13.40 -0.41
N LEU A 14 5.48 -12.22 -0.92
CA LEU A 14 4.59 -11.28 -0.23
C LEU A 14 3.21 -11.90 0.02
N CYS A 15 2.65 -12.60 -0.98
CA CYS A 15 1.37 -13.30 -0.83
C CYS A 15 1.45 -14.45 0.17
N VAL A 16 2.54 -15.24 0.18
CA VAL A 16 2.74 -16.32 1.16
C VAL A 16 2.86 -15.78 2.57
N VAL A 17 3.62 -14.70 2.77
CA VAL A 17 3.74 -14.04 4.08
C VAL A 17 2.39 -13.47 4.53
N ALA A 18 1.60 -12.90 3.62
CA ALA A 18 0.24 -12.43 3.90
C ALA A 18 -0.67 -13.58 4.36
N SER A 19 -0.67 -14.71 3.66
CA SER A 19 -1.46 -15.89 4.05
C SER A 19 -1.01 -16.51 5.38
N LEU A 20 0.29 -16.50 5.69
CA LEU A 20 0.80 -16.95 6.99
C LEU A 20 0.32 -16.03 8.13
N LEU A 21 0.33 -14.72 7.91
CA LEU A 21 -0.24 -13.76 8.86
C LEU A 21 -1.75 -13.94 9.02
N GLU A 22 -2.47 -14.37 7.98
CA GLU A 22 -3.90 -14.68 8.04
C GLU A 22 -4.18 -15.88 8.93
N LEU A 23 -3.43 -16.95 8.73
CA LEU A 23 -3.52 -18.14 9.56
C LEU A 23 -3.20 -17.84 11.03
N GLN A 24 -2.18 -17.02 11.30
CA GLN A 24 -1.86 -16.58 12.65
C GLN A 24 -2.92 -15.65 13.24
N SER A 25 -3.50 -14.76 12.43
CA SER A 25 -4.57 -13.87 12.89
C SER A 25 -5.80 -14.64 13.37
N ASN A 26 -6.14 -15.75 12.70
CA ASN A 26 -7.29 -16.58 13.05
C ASN A 26 -7.14 -17.31 14.40
N THR A 27 -5.94 -17.38 14.98
CA THR A 27 -5.71 -17.97 16.30
C THR A 27 -5.68 -16.94 17.43
N LEU A 28 -5.75 -15.65 17.11
CA LEU A 28 -5.72 -14.57 18.09
C LEU A 28 -7.08 -14.42 18.76
N THR A 29 -7.05 -14.30 20.09
CA THR A 29 -8.22 -14.00 20.92
C THR A 29 -8.28 -12.54 21.33
N ASP A 30 -7.15 -11.82 21.27
CA ASP A 30 -7.10 -10.39 21.51
C ASP A 30 -7.50 -9.63 20.21
N PRO A 31 -8.64 -8.90 20.23
CA PRO A 31 -9.13 -8.17 19.06
C PRO A 31 -8.21 -7.03 18.61
N GLN A 32 -7.40 -6.46 19.51
CA GLN A 32 -6.44 -5.41 19.16
C GLN A 32 -5.24 -5.99 18.41
N LEU A 33 -4.74 -7.15 18.85
CA LEU A 33 -3.70 -7.90 18.13
C LEU A 33 -4.21 -8.39 16.77
N ALA A 34 -5.43 -8.94 16.70
CA ALA A 34 -6.04 -9.39 15.44
C ALA A 34 -6.10 -8.25 14.41
N LYS A 35 -6.52 -7.05 14.85
CA LYS A 35 -6.55 -5.86 14.00
C LYS A 35 -5.16 -5.47 13.48
N MET A 36 -4.11 -5.53 14.31
CA MET A 36 -2.74 -5.23 13.87
C MET A 36 -2.23 -6.21 12.80
N PHE A 37 -2.64 -7.48 12.90
CA PHE A 37 -2.30 -8.52 11.91
C PHE A 37 -3.04 -8.28 10.58
N GLU A 38 -4.35 -8.01 10.64
CA GLU A 38 -5.15 -7.64 9.46
C GLU A 38 -4.56 -6.42 8.74
N GLU A 39 -4.16 -5.39 9.49
CA GLU A 39 -3.50 -4.21 8.93
C GLU A 39 -2.17 -4.51 8.26
N SER A 40 -1.39 -5.43 8.82
CA SER A 40 -0.11 -5.87 8.24
C SER A 40 -0.31 -6.67 6.95
N GLN A 41 -1.35 -7.50 6.92
CA GLN A 41 -1.79 -8.19 5.72
C GLN A 41 -2.22 -7.23 4.61
N ASN A 42 -3.06 -6.25 4.93
CA ASN A 42 -3.52 -5.25 3.96
C ASN A 42 -2.34 -4.50 3.33
N ARG A 43 -1.31 -4.15 4.13
CA ARG A 43 -0.08 -3.53 3.62
C ARG A 43 0.68 -4.46 2.66
N LEU A 44 0.83 -5.73 3.00
CA LEU A 44 1.49 -6.72 2.12
C LEU A 44 0.72 -6.91 0.81
N TYR A 45 -0.62 -6.93 0.85
CA TYR A 45 -1.45 -7.01 -0.35
C TYR A 45 -1.33 -5.76 -1.22
N SER A 46 -1.38 -4.56 -0.63
CA SER A 46 -1.15 -3.31 -1.37
C SER A 46 0.24 -3.30 -2.01
N MET A 47 1.28 -3.72 -1.29
CA MET A 47 2.64 -3.85 -1.84
C MET A 47 2.69 -4.85 -2.99
N ALA A 48 2.04 -6.01 -2.88
CA ALA A 48 2.01 -7.03 -3.93
C ALA A 48 1.28 -6.53 -5.20
N LEU A 49 0.15 -5.86 -5.05
CA LEU A 49 -0.62 -5.26 -6.15
C LEU A 49 0.17 -4.20 -6.90
N ILE A 50 0.87 -3.35 -6.14
CA ILE A 50 1.76 -2.32 -6.66
C ILE A 50 2.94 -2.92 -7.39
N HIS A 51 3.57 -3.93 -6.79
CA HIS A 51 4.67 -4.65 -7.41
C HIS A 51 4.18 -5.23 -8.75
N GLU A 52 2.99 -5.81 -8.80
CA GLU A 52 2.40 -6.32 -10.03
C GLU A 52 2.10 -5.21 -11.06
N LYS A 53 1.56 -4.06 -10.64
CA LYS A 53 1.23 -2.93 -11.53
C LYS A 53 2.48 -2.29 -12.13
N LEU A 54 3.50 -2.03 -11.31
CA LEU A 54 4.78 -1.46 -11.76
C LEU A 54 5.44 -2.38 -12.79
N TYR A 55 5.46 -3.69 -12.56
CA TYR A 55 6.09 -4.65 -13.48
C TYR A 55 5.26 -5.01 -14.72
N ARG A 56 3.96 -4.68 -14.74
CA ARG A 56 3.12 -4.70 -15.95
C ARG A 56 3.26 -3.44 -16.79
N SER A 57 3.85 -2.36 -16.25
CA SER A 57 4.08 -1.14 -17.01
C SER A 57 4.95 -1.45 -18.23
N PRO A 58 4.56 -0.97 -19.42
CA PRO A 58 5.33 -1.19 -20.65
C PRO A 58 6.72 -0.53 -20.59
N ASN A 59 6.93 0.44 -19.69
CA ASN A 59 8.20 1.13 -19.53
C ASN A 59 8.65 1.19 -18.05
N LEU A 60 9.41 0.19 -17.63
CA LEU A 60 9.95 0.10 -16.26
C LEU A 60 11.06 1.13 -15.95
N ALA A 61 11.57 1.81 -16.98
CA ALA A 61 12.55 2.88 -16.84
C ALA A 61 11.91 4.26 -16.64
N GLN A 62 10.62 4.41 -16.97
CA GLN A 62 9.86 5.65 -16.80
C GLN A 62 8.48 5.33 -16.24
N ILE A 63 8.44 5.17 -14.92
CA ILE A 63 7.23 5.07 -14.13
C ILE A 63 6.80 6.48 -13.76
N ASP A 64 5.57 6.84 -14.11
CA ASP A 64 4.96 8.06 -13.61
C ASP A 64 4.69 7.90 -12.11
N LEU A 65 5.47 8.63 -11.29
CA LEU A 65 5.33 8.57 -9.84
C LEU A 65 3.98 9.11 -9.38
N GLY A 66 3.39 10.07 -10.10
CA GLY A 66 2.11 10.67 -9.77
C GLY A 66 0.98 9.66 -9.87
N GLU A 67 0.84 9.04 -11.04
CA GLU A 67 -0.17 7.99 -11.27
C GLU A 67 0.02 6.83 -10.28
N TYR A 68 1.28 6.43 -10.07
CA TYR A 68 1.62 5.36 -9.15
C TYR A 68 1.22 5.66 -7.69
N LEU A 69 1.52 6.86 -7.19
CA LEU A 69 1.14 7.28 -5.84
C LEU A 69 -0.38 7.41 -5.72
N GLU A 70 -1.06 7.92 -6.74
CA GLU A 70 -2.51 8.06 -6.74
C GLU A 70 -3.21 6.71 -6.58
N ASP A 71 -2.76 5.69 -7.33
CA ASP A 71 -3.26 4.33 -7.20
C ASP A 71 -2.99 3.73 -5.81
N LEU A 72 -1.76 3.86 -5.32
CA LEU A 72 -1.34 3.33 -4.02
C LEU A 72 -2.23 3.90 -2.91
N VAL A 73 -2.35 5.23 -2.87
CA VAL A 73 -3.05 5.92 -1.78
C VAL A 73 -4.55 5.65 -1.86
N THR A 74 -5.12 5.60 -3.07
CA THR A 74 -6.54 5.26 -3.29
C THR A 74 -6.86 3.86 -2.80
N ASN A 75 -6.02 2.87 -3.11
CA ASN A 75 -6.20 1.50 -2.63
C ASN A 75 -6.10 1.41 -1.11
N LEU A 76 -5.14 2.10 -0.50
CA LEU A 76 -5.02 2.14 0.97
C LEU A 76 -6.25 2.78 1.62
N PHE A 77 -6.75 3.89 1.08
CA PHE A 77 -7.95 4.55 1.59
C PHE A 77 -9.18 3.65 1.57
N HIS A 78 -9.35 2.86 0.50
CA HIS A 78 -10.40 1.86 0.41
C HIS A 78 -10.20 0.72 1.42
N SER A 79 -8.98 0.19 1.55
CA SER A 79 -8.67 -0.90 2.51
C SER A 79 -8.91 -0.50 3.96
N TYR A 80 -8.65 0.76 4.34
CA TYR A 80 -8.92 1.27 5.68
C TYR A 80 -10.37 1.71 5.91
N ASN A 81 -11.25 1.52 4.92
CA ASN A 81 -12.68 1.87 4.98
C ASN A 81 -12.92 3.32 5.45
N VAL A 82 -12.04 4.23 5.02
CA VAL A 82 -12.11 5.65 5.39
C VAL A 82 -13.31 6.26 4.65
N SER A 83 -14.40 6.48 5.38
CA SER A 83 -15.62 7.02 4.78
C SER A 83 -15.34 8.41 4.18
N GLY A 84 -15.60 8.59 2.88
CA GLY A 84 -15.30 9.83 2.14
C GLY A 84 -15.95 11.10 2.70
N ASN A 85 -16.93 10.98 3.59
CA ASN A 85 -17.56 12.11 4.29
C ASN A 85 -16.70 12.67 5.44
N ARG A 86 -15.56 12.04 5.79
CA ARG A 86 -14.75 12.39 6.97
C ARG A 86 -13.32 12.81 6.65
N VAL A 87 -12.75 12.25 5.58
CA VAL A 87 -11.38 12.54 5.12
C VAL A 87 -11.39 12.58 3.60
N LYS A 88 -10.87 13.67 3.02
CA LYS A 88 -10.74 13.84 1.58
C LYS A 88 -9.33 13.42 1.16
N LEU A 89 -9.24 12.46 0.24
CA LEU A 89 -7.99 12.14 -0.43
C LEU A 89 -7.75 13.17 -1.54
N GLN A 90 -6.56 13.77 -1.55
CA GLN A 90 -6.08 14.61 -2.64
C GLN A 90 -4.62 14.29 -2.90
N VAL A 91 -4.30 13.93 -4.14
CA VAL A 91 -2.94 13.63 -4.61
C VAL A 91 -2.52 14.78 -5.51
N LEU A 92 -1.45 15.49 -5.11
CA LEU A 92 -0.88 16.61 -5.86
C LEU A 92 0.55 16.24 -6.21
N THR A 93 0.80 16.01 -7.49
CA THR A 93 2.11 15.54 -7.97
C THR A 93 2.47 16.25 -9.25
N GLU A 94 3.74 16.64 -9.37
CA GLU A 94 4.30 17.05 -10.65
C GLU A 94 4.64 15.79 -11.47
N PRO A 95 4.63 15.86 -12.82
CA PRO A 95 5.00 14.73 -13.67
C PRO A 95 6.47 14.39 -13.45
N ILE A 96 6.73 13.31 -12.71
CA ILE A 96 8.07 12.84 -12.39
C ILE A 96 8.16 11.39 -12.86
N ALA A 97 9.04 11.15 -13.83
CA ALA A 97 9.36 9.82 -14.30
C ALA A 97 10.53 9.24 -13.49
N LEU A 98 10.29 8.13 -12.79
CA LEU A 98 11.31 7.39 -12.05
C LEU A 98 11.55 6.02 -12.66
N ASN A 99 12.76 5.49 -12.47
CA ASN A 99 12.99 4.08 -12.67
C ASN A 99 12.34 3.28 -11.53
N ILE A 100 12.14 1.98 -11.76
CA ILE A 100 11.51 1.09 -10.78
C ILE A 100 12.27 0.96 -9.45
N GLU A 101 13.60 1.02 -9.51
CA GLU A 101 14.48 0.93 -8.34
C GLU A 101 14.28 2.12 -7.38
N THR A 102 13.86 3.27 -7.90
CA THR A 102 13.55 4.47 -7.11
C THR A 102 12.06 4.58 -6.79
N ALA A 103 11.17 4.21 -7.73
CA ALA A 103 9.72 4.26 -7.50
C ALA A 103 9.28 3.31 -6.37
N THR A 104 9.90 2.14 -6.27
CA THR A 104 9.56 1.14 -5.25
C THR A 104 9.75 1.68 -3.82
N PRO A 105 10.92 2.17 -3.40
CA PRO A 105 11.10 2.75 -2.07
C PRO A 105 10.22 3.99 -1.84
N CYS A 106 9.96 4.83 -2.86
CA CYS A 106 9.02 5.96 -2.74
C CYS A 106 7.60 5.50 -2.38
N GLY A 107 7.11 4.42 -3.02
CA GLY A 107 5.81 3.86 -2.70
C GLY A 107 5.74 3.22 -1.31
N LEU A 108 6.84 2.61 -0.83
CA LEU A 108 6.91 2.13 0.55
C LEU A 108 6.80 3.28 1.55
N ILE A 109 7.55 4.37 1.34
CA ILE A 109 7.49 5.56 2.19
C ILE A 109 6.07 6.14 2.21
N ALA A 110 5.46 6.29 1.03
CA ALA A 110 4.09 6.80 0.93
C ALA A 110 3.09 5.90 1.65
N ASN A 111 3.22 4.57 1.53
CA ASN A 111 2.38 3.61 2.23
C ASN A 111 2.46 3.80 3.75
N GLU A 112 3.67 3.86 4.32
CA GLU A 112 3.85 4.07 5.76
C GLU A 112 3.26 5.40 6.23
N LEU A 113 3.50 6.49 5.48
CA LEU A 113 2.98 7.82 5.83
C LEU A 113 1.46 7.84 5.81
N VAL A 114 0.83 7.28 4.78
CA VAL A 114 -0.62 7.24 4.64
C VAL A 114 -1.24 6.34 5.71
N SER A 115 -0.71 5.12 5.88
CA SER A 115 -1.18 4.18 6.91
C SER A 115 -1.09 4.80 8.30
N ASN A 116 0.03 5.43 8.65
CA ASN A 116 0.18 6.09 9.94
C ASN A 116 -0.78 7.27 10.10
N THR A 117 -0.96 8.07 9.06
CA THR A 117 -1.89 9.21 9.08
C THR A 117 -3.33 8.73 9.28
N VAL A 118 -3.78 7.73 8.52
CA VAL A 118 -5.14 7.19 8.64
C VAL A 118 -5.39 6.61 10.04
N LYS A 119 -4.41 5.91 10.63
CA LYS A 119 -4.52 5.30 11.96
C LYS A 119 -4.48 6.31 13.10
N HIS A 120 -3.58 7.29 13.03
CA HIS A 120 -3.23 8.13 14.19
C HIS A 120 -3.74 9.57 14.09
N ALA A 121 -3.91 10.11 12.87
CA ALA A 121 -4.33 11.50 12.70
C ALA A 121 -5.85 11.68 12.85
N PHE A 122 -6.64 10.61 12.71
CA PHE A 122 -8.11 10.67 12.79
C PHE A 122 -8.73 9.71 13.83
N PRO A 123 -8.31 9.73 15.12
CA PRO A 123 -8.83 8.82 16.14
C PRO A 123 -10.34 8.96 16.39
N ASN A 124 -10.95 10.10 16.02
CA ASN A 124 -12.40 10.33 16.06
C ASN A 124 -13.04 10.48 14.66
N GLY A 125 -12.30 10.15 13.58
CA GLY A 125 -12.76 10.32 12.20
C GLY A 125 -13.05 11.77 11.80
N LYS A 126 -12.38 12.76 12.41
CA LYS A 126 -12.51 14.17 12.01
C LYS A 126 -11.17 14.69 11.56
N ALA A 127 -11.09 15.21 10.34
CA ALA A 127 -9.99 16.07 9.96
C ALA A 127 -9.94 17.27 10.90
N ARG A 128 -8.76 17.52 11.47
CA ARG A 128 -8.51 18.70 12.29
C ARG A 128 -8.49 19.90 11.34
N ASN A 129 -9.66 20.50 11.11
CA ASN A 129 -9.78 21.73 10.34
C ASN A 129 -8.83 22.77 10.96
N SER A 130 -7.84 23.17 10.17
CA SER A 130 -7.07 24.41 10.36
C SER A 130 -7.22 25.21 9.08
#